data_AF-A0A9E3V1H3-F1
#
_entry.id   AF-A0A9E3V1H3-F1
#
_cell.length_a   1.000
_cell.length_b   1.000
_cell.length_c   1.000
_cell.angle_alpha   90.00
_cell.angle_beta   90.00
_cell.angle_gamma   90.00
#
_symmetry.space_group_name_H-M   'P 1'
#
loop_
_entity.id
_entity.type
_entity.pdbx_description
1 polymer ?
#
loop_
_entity_poly.entity_id
_entity_poly.type
_entity_poly.pdbx_seq_one_letter_code
_entity_poly.pdbx_strand_id
1 'polypeptide(L)'
;MKRALVLAVSAACVLALGCGTRSYEFRMNKTLEFLKYRQRLDQYLNPPAEDKLKDLAIYLRPPKPLSLASAFQLTSTPDQFDLEKSFTGGQAKGDSLRLHVLARKKQDTKKKGAAAESAARMPFKDAVFSLLANDYGAAEALQGAKIENSKAKANNYKRVLFIAPSNGHLIRVYLYSQAPYDVALVWDIPPSLSKDATTNEAIALSLESFAVGAKANRQFQAGVGDEESAPAGGEAGGS
;
A
#
# COMPACT_ATOMS: atom_id res chain seq x y z
N MET A 1 -18.15 -14.01 -62.87
CA MET A 1 -16.92 -14.44 -62.16
C MET A 1 -16.26 -13.37 -61.29
N LYS A 2 -16.42 -12.05 -61.55
CA LYS A 2 -15.78 -10.99 -60.73
C LYS A 2 -16.37 -10.81 -59.31
N ARG A 3 -17.61 -11.24 -59.06
CA ARG A 3 -18.30 -11.11 -57.75
C ARG A 3 -17.90 -12.17 -56.72
N ALA A 4 -17.56 -13.39 -57.18
CA ALA A 4 -17.11 -14.47 -56.29
C ALA A 4 -15.70 -14.20 -55.74
N LEU A 5 -14.86 -13.53 -56.54
CA LEU A 5 -13.49 -13.20 -56.17
C LEU A 5 -13.42 -12.08 -55.10
N VAL A 6 -14.33 -11.11 -55.16
CA VAL A 6 -14.46 -10.06 -54.14
C VAL A 6 -14.92 -10.63 -52.79
N LEU A 7 -15.87 -11.59 -52.81
CA LEU A 7 -16.35 -12.26 -51.58
C LEU A 7 -15.25 -13.12 -50.92
N ALA A 8 -14.44 -13.82 -51.71
CA ALA A 8 -13.31 -14.61 -51.20
C ALA A 8 -12.20 -13.72 -50.60
N VAL A 9 -11.91 -12.56 -51.21
CA VAL A 9 -10.93 -11.60 -50.68
C VAL A 9 -11.43 -10.93 -49.41
N SER A 10 -12.72 -10.60 -49.28
CA SER A 10 -13.28 -10.04 -48.04
C SER A 10 -13.26 -11.04 -46.87
N ALA A 11 -13.54 -12.33 -47.13
CA ALA A 11 -13.47 -13.36 -46.11
C ALA A 11 -12.02 -13.65 -45.67
N ALA A 12 -11.07 -13.61 -46.62
CA ALA A 12 -9.64 -13.73 -46.33
C ALA A 12 -9.11 -12.54 -45.51
N CYS A 13 -9.60 -11.32 -45.72
CA CYS A 13 -9.24 -10.17 -44.89
C CYS A 13 -9.78 -10.28 -43.46
N VAL A 14 -10.99 -10.81 -43.24
CA VAL A 14 -11.54 -11.00 -41.88
C VAL A 14 -10.80 -12.10 -41.11
N LEU A 15 -10.33 -13.15 -41.80
CA LEU A 15 -9.52 -14.22 -41.19
C LEU A 15 -8.06 -13.81 -40.99
N ALA A 16 -7.48 -13.01 -41.89
CA ALA A 16 -6.12 -12.46 -41.75
C ALA A 16 -6.04 -11.32 -40.72
N LEU A 17 -7.16 -10.64 -40.43
CA LEU A 17 -7.32 -9.69 -39.32
C LEU A 17 -7.60 -10.38 -37.97
N GLY A 18 -7.34 -11.69 -37.86
CA GLY A 18 -7.29 -12.47 -36.61
C GLY A 18 -6.32 -11.94 -35.54
N CYS A 19 -5.70 -10.78 -35.73
CA CYS A 19 -4.98 -10.01 -34.72
C CYS A 19 -5.89 -9.44 -33.60
N GLY A 20 -7.23 -9.48 -33.74
CA GLY A 20 -8.16 -8.94 -32.74
C GLY A 20 -8.52 -9.88 -31.58
N THR A 21 -8.53 -11.21 -31.80
CA THR A 21 -9.03 -12.17 -30.78
C THR A 21 -8.06 -12.32 -29.62
N ARG A 22 -6.75 -12.43 -29.88
CA ARG A 22 -5.73 -12.51 -28.82
C ARG A 22 -5.67 -11.24 -27.97
N SER A 23 -5.79 -10.06 -28.58
CA SER A 23 -5.83 -8.79 -27.85
C SER A 23 -7.13 -8.64 -27.04
N TYR A 24 -8.26 -9.13 -27.55
CA TYR A 24 -9.51 -9.16 -26.83
C TYR A 24 -9.47 -10.12 -25.64
N GLU A 25 -9.04 -11.36 -25.84
CA GLU A 25 -8.89 -12.37 -24.79
C GLU A 25 -7.91 -11.93 -23.70
N PHE A 26 -6.80 -11.28 -24.07
CA PHE A 26 -5.86 -10.72 -23.11
C PHE A 26 -6.50 -9.63 -22.24
N ARG A 27 -7.22 -8.68 -22.86
CA ARG A 27 -7.95 -7.63 -22.13
C ARG A 27 -9.04 -8.23 -21.24
N MET A 28 -9.78 -9.21 -21.74
CA MET A 28 -10.83 -9.91 -21.00
C MET A 28 -10.25 -10.63 -19.77
N ASN A 29 -9.16 -11.38 -19.94
CA ASN A 29 -8.48 -12.06 -18.83
C ASN A 29 -7.94 -11.07 -17.80
N LYS A 30 -7.35 -9.96 -18.24
CA LYS A 30 -6.89 -8.89 -17.35
C LYS A 30 -8.04 -8.28 -16.54
N THR A 31 -9.19 -8.04 -17.18
CA THR A 31 -10.40 -7.57 -16.50
C THR A 31 -10.92 -8.60 -15.50
N LEU A 32 -10.93 -9.89 -15.84
CA LEU A 32 -11.36 -10.95 -14.92
C LEU A 32 -10.43 -11.07 -13.71
N GLU A 33 -9.12 -11.02 -13.92
CA GLU A 33 -8.14 -11.01 -12.83
C GLU A 33 -8.32 -9.79 -11.92
N PHE A 34 -8.55 -8.63 -12.52
CA PHE A 34 -8.83 -7.40 -11.80
C PHE A 34 -10.10 -7.50 -10.94
N LEU A 35 -11.21 -8.02 -11.48
CA LEU A 35 -12.45 -8.23 -10.74
C LEU A 35 -12.27 -9.22 -9.59
N LYS A 36 -11.57 -10.35 -9.83
CA LYS A 36 -11.24 -11.33 -8.79
C LYS A 36 -10.34 -10.73 -7.71
N TYR A 37 -9.40 -9.86 -8.09
CA TYR A 37 -8.54 -9.16 -7.16
C TYR A 37 -9.34 -8.21 -6.29
N ARG A 38 -10.23 -7.41 -6.88
CA ARG A 38 -11.11 -6.49 -6.15
C ARG A 38 -12.03 -7.25 -5.18
N GLN A 39 -12.60 -8.37 -5.62
CA GLN A 39 -13.41 -9.24 -4.76
C GLN A 39 -12.60 -9.78 -3.57
N ARG A 40 -11.34 -10.19 -3.79
CA ARG A 40 -10.44 -10.60 -2.72
C ARG A 40 -10.14 -9.45 -1.75
N LEU A 41 -9.86 -8.25 -2.25
CA LEU A 41 -9.70 -7.08 -1.37
C LEU A 41 -10.95 -6.84 -0.54
N ASP A 42 -12.15 -6.89 -1.13
CA ASP A 42 -13.41 -6.63 -0.44
C ASP A 42 -13.79 -7.74 0.54
N GLN A 43 -13.31 -8.98 0.32
CA GLN A 43 -13.50 -10.10 1.24
C GLN A 43 -12.69 -9.87 2.53
N TYR A 44 -11.39 -9.57 2.41
CA TYR A 44 -10.45 -9.55 3.55
C TYR A 44 -10.25 -8.17 4.17
N LEU A 45 -10.46 -7.09 3.42
CA LEU A 45 -10.16 -5.72 3.85
C LEU A 45 -11.41 -4.88 3.99
N ASN A 46 -11.37 -3.96 4.94
CA ASN A 46 -12.37 -2.91 5.05
C ASN A 46 -12.30 -1.95 3.84
N PRO A 47 -13.33 -1.13 3.64
CA PRO A 47 -13.25 0.03 2.76
C PRO A 47 -12.01 0.89 3.10
N PRO A 48 -11.50 1.68 2.15
CA PRO A 48 -10.37 2.54 2.41
C PRO A 48 -10.66 3.46 3.59
N ALA A 49 -9.68 3.61 4.48
CA ALA A 49 -9.83 4.47 5.64
C ALA A 49 -9.93 5.94 5.19
N GLU A 50 -11.05 6.56 5.55
CA GLU A 50 -11.30 7.99 5.35
C GLU A 50 -10.95 8.76 6.64
N ASP A 51 -10.57 10.05 6.51
CA ASP A 51 -10.07 11.02 7.52
C ASP A 51 -8.77 11.66 6.96
N LYS A 52 -7.88 12.16 7.82
CA LYS A 52 -6.56 12.74 7.48
C LYS A 52 -5.72 11.90 6.50
N LEU A 53 -5.97 10.59 6.39
CA LEU A 53 -5.35 9.73 5.37
C LEU A 53 -5.71 10.19 3.96
N LYS A 54 -6.99 10.49 3.70
CA LYS A 54 -7.47 10.98 2.41
C LYS A 54 -6.92 12.37 2.12
N ASP A 55 -6.89 13.25 3.11
CA ASP A 55 -6.36 14.61 2.99
C ASP A 55 -4.87 14.62 2.62
N LEU A 56 -4.11 13.68 3.18
CA LEU A 56 -2.69 13.50 2.84
C LEU A 56 -2.47 12.63 1.60
N ALA A 57 -3.52 12.25 0.87
CA ALA A 57 -3.44 11.36 -0.28
C ALA A 57 -2.70 10.04 0.05
N ILE A 58 -3.07 9.40 1.16
CA ILE A 58 -2.59 8.09 1.59
C ILE A 58 -3.78 7.13 1.53
N TYR A 59 -3.73 6.19 0.59
CA TYR A 59 -4.74 5.17 0.40
C TYR A 59 -4.34 3.91 1.16
N LEU A 60 -5.16 3.53 2.15
CA LEU A 60 -4.95 2.34 2.96
C LEU A 60 -6.28 1.63 3.22
N ARG A 61 -6.32 0.33 2.98
CA ARG A 61 -7.43 -0.55 3.34
C ARG A 61 -7.01 -1.43 4.52
N PRO A 62 -7.49 -1.17 5.75
CA PRO A 62 -7.10 -1.97 6.90
C PRO A 62 -7.74 -3.39 6.81
N PRO A 63 -7.05 -4.44 7.27
CA PRO A 63 -7.62 -5.79 7.40
C PRO A 63 -8.93 -5.80 8.20
N LYS A 64 -9.90 -6.65 7.85
CA LYS A 64 -11.04 -6.92 8.72
C LYS A 64 -10.59 -7.76 9.93
N PRO A 65 -11.11 -7.51 11.14
CA PRO A 65 -12.16 -6.55 11.53
C PRO A 65 -11.60 -5.23 12.09
N LEU A 66 -10.42 -4.78 11.66
CA LEU A 66 -9.79 -3.58 12.24
C LEU A 66 -10.59 -2.32 11.89
N SER A 67 -10.99 -1.57 12.91
CA SER A 67 -11.60 -0.25 12.77
C SER A 67 -10.64 0.83 13.26
N LEU A 68 -10.83 2.06 12.78
CA LEU A 68 -10.05 3.21 13.24
C LEU A 68 -10.26 3.41 14.74
N ALA A 69 -9.18 3.47 15.50
CA ALA A 69 -9.22 3.77 16.92
C ALA A 69 -9.52 5.26 17.13
N SER A 70 -10.18 5.59 18.25
CA SER A 70 -10.49 6.98 18.63
C SER A 70 -9.24 7.82 18.89
N ALA A 71 -8.16 7.19 19.35
CA ALA A 71 -6.88 7.81 19.61
C ALA A 71 -5.73 6.94 19.08
N PHE A 72 -4.60 7.58 18.81
CA PHE A 72 -3.35 6.88 18.57
C PHE A 72 -2.93 6.14 19.85
N GLN A 73 -2.33 4.96 19.70
CA GLN A 73 -2.10 4.02 20.82
C GLN A 73 -0.64 3.88 21.23
N LEU A 74 0.28 4.41 20.42
CA LEU A 74 1.70 4.44 20.72
C LEU A 74 2.07 5.81 21.28
N THR A 75 3.11 5.87 22.11
CA THR A 75 3.53 7.09 22.79
C THR A 75 4.41 7.93 21.88
N SER A 76 3.80 8.74 21.02
CA SER A 76 4.53 9.59 20.08
C SER A 76 5.11 10.83 20.74
N THR A 77 6.31 11.20 20.27
CA THR A 77 6.89 12.51 20.57
C THR A 77 6.19 13.56 19.71
N PRO A 78 5.79 14.71 20.28
CA PRO A 78 5.18 15.80 19.51
C PRO A 78 6.03 16.19 18.28
N ASP A 79 5.35 16.54 17.19
CA ASP A 79 5.92 17.11 15.95
C ASP A 79 6.89 16.22 15.15
N GLN A 80 7.02 14.93 15.47
CA GLN A 80 7.85 14.00 14.68
C GLN A 80 7.13 13.49 13.42
N PHE A 81 5.81 13.37 13.48
CA PHE A 81 4.98 12.78 12.42
C PHE A 81 3.84 13.75 12.06
N ASP A 82 3.50 13.80 10.77
CA ASP A 82 2.39 14.61 10.28
C ASP A 82 1.06 13.85 10.38
N LEU A 83 1.13 12.51 10.45
CA LEU A 83 -0.01 11.61 10.64
C LEU A 83 0.35 10.49 11.60
N GLU A 84 -0.55 10.25 12.55
CA GLU A 84 -0.48 9.15 13.50
C GLU A 84 -1.89 8.58 13.66
N LYS A 85 -2.09 7.33 13.23
CA LYS A 85 -3.39 6.65 13.35
C LYS A 85 -3.20 5.20 13.75
N SER A 86 -4.12 4.69 14.55
CA SER A 86 -4.17 3.29 14.95
C SER A 86 -5.47 2.66 14.46
N PHE A 87 -5.41 1.42 14.04
CA PHE A 87 -6.56 0.57 13.77
C PHE A 87 -6.49 -0.65 14.69
N THR A 88 -7.61 -1.00 15.30
CA THR A 88 -7.69 -2.10 16.26
C THR A 88 -8.89 -2.99 16.00
N GLY A 89 -8.72 -4.30 16.24
CA GLY A 89 -9.84 -5.24 16.22
C GLY A 89 -10.69 -5.10 17.47
N GLY A 90 -12.01 -5.08 17.31
CA GLY A 90 -13.00 -4.91 18.40
C GLY A 90 -13.13 -6.07 19.41
N GLN A 91 -12.11 -6.92 19.57
CA GLN A 91 -12.16 -7.93 20.63
C GLN A 91 -11.80 -7.31 21.99
N ALA A 92 -12.75 -7.40 22.91
CA ALA A 92 -12.76 -6.71 24.21
C ALA A 92 -11.74 -7.22 25.25
N LYS A 93 -10.83 -8.16 24.91
CA LYS A 93 -9.80 -8.65 25.85
C LYS A 93 -8.50 -9.04 25.14
N GLY A 94 -7.50 -8.19 25.29
CA GLY A 94 -6.08 -8.57 25.35
C GLY A 94 -5.34 -8.76 24.04
N ASP A 95 -5.86 -9.54 23.09
CA ASP A 95 -5.01 -10.18 22.06
C ASP A 95 -5.54 -9.96 20.64
N SER A 96 -5.73 -8.69 20.26
CA SER A 96 -6.20 -8.32 18.91
C SER A 96 -5.07 -7.79 18.03
N LEU A 97 -5.14 -8.13 16.74
CA LEU A 97 -4.30 -7.51 15.71
C LEU A 97 -4.46 -5.99 15.76
N ARG A 98 -3.34 -5.25 15.66
CA ARG A 98 -3.34 -3.80 15.54
C ARG A 98 -2.48 -3.35 14.37
N LEU A 99 -2.84 -2.21 13.83
CA LEU A 99 -2.16 -1.55 12.74
C LEU A 99 -1.94 -0.08 13.12
N HIS A 100 -0.68 0.33 13.26
CA HIS A 100 -0.30 1.71 13.45
C HIS A 100 0.28 2.27 12.15
N VAL A 101 -0.20 3.46 11.79
CA VAL A 101 0.19 4.18 10.57
C VAL A 101 0.82 5.49 11.00
N LEU A 102 2.07 5.66 10.62
CA LEU A 102 2.83 6.88 10.82
C LEU A 102 3.20 7.42 9.46
N ALA A 103 2.99 8.70 9.21
CA ALA A 103 3.44 9.33 7.97
C ALA A 103 4.06 10.69 8.21
N ARG A 104 4.98 11.04 7.31
CA ARG A 104 5.64 12.34 7.28
C ARG A 104 5.88 12.78 5.86
N LYS A 105 5.59 14.03 5.55
CA LYS A 105 5.93 14.66 4.28
C LYS A 105 7.46 14.77 4.19
N LYS A 106 7.99 14.35 3.05
CA LYS A 106 9.41 14.55 2.75
C LYS A 106 9.67 16.05 2.66
N GLN A 107 10.70 16.50 3.35
CA GLN A 107 11.20 17.85 3.15
C GLN A 107 11.87 17.90 1.77
N ASP A 108 11.40 18.79 0.91
CA ASP A 108 12.07 19.08 -0.35
C ASP A 108 13.46 19.64 -0.01
N THR A 109 14.52 18.91 -0.38
CA THR A 109 15.93 19.31 -0.14
C THR A 109 16.35 20.56 -0.92
N LYS A 110 15.41 21.29 -1.53
CA LYS A 110 15.64 22.48 -2.36
C LYS A 110 14.73 23.63 -1.94
N LYS A 111 15.00 24.27 -0.80
CA LYS A 111 14.78 25.71 -0.67
C LYS A 111 15.69 26.31 0.40
N LYS A 112 16.81 26.88 -0.06
CA LYS A 112 17.65 27.80 0.70
C LYS A 112 16.85 29.11 0.81
N GLY A 113 16.05 29.26 1.87
CA GLY A 113 15.28 30.49 2.11
C GLY A 113 14.00 30.28 2.92
N ALA A 114 14.15 30.50 4.24
CA ALA A 114 13.15 30.89 5.25
C ALA A 114 11.83 30.11 5.39
N ALA A 115 11.70 29.34 6.49
CA ALA A 115 10.75 29.60 7.58
C ALA A 115 11.05 28.69 8.80
N ALA A 116 11.19 29.35 9.97
CA ALA A 116 11.17 28.90 11.36
C ALA A 116 11.46 27.41 11.71
N GLU A 117 12.61 27.20 12.36
CA GLU A 117 12.77 26.50 13.65
C GLU A 117 11.76 25.39 14.03
N SER A 118 11.60 24.39 13.16
CA SER A 118 11.29 23.05 13.67
C SER A 118 12.60 22.55 14.30
N ALA A 119 12.60 22.25 15.61
CA ALA A 119 13.66 21.45 16.22
C ALA A 119 14.04 20.32 15.26
N ALA A 120 15.35 20.09 15.06
CA ALA A 120 15.86 19.20 14.02
C ALA A 120 15.16 17.83 14.09
N ARG A 121 14.18 17.60 13.20
CA ARG A 121 13.39 16.36 13.18
C ARG A 121 14.34 15.23 12.83
N MET A 122 14.35 14.19 13.65
CA MET A 122 15.21 13.04 13.40
C MET A 122 14.82 12.34 12.09
N PRO A 123 15.70 11.54 11.48
CA PRO A 123 15.35 10.78 10.29
C PRO A 123 14.10 9.91 10.52
N PHE A 124 13.24 9.75 9.52
CA PHE A 124 11.91 9.16 9.68
C PHE A 124 11.99 7.73 10.26
N LYS A 125 12.89 6.92 9.71
CA LYS A 125 13.15 5.56 10.20
C LYS A 125 13.52 5.56 11.68
N ASP A 126 14.42 6.45 12.08
CA ASP A 126 14.93 6.49 13.44
C ASP A 126 13.84 7.00 14.40
N ALA A 127 12.98 7.93 13.96
CA ALA A 127 11.79 8.35 14.71
C ALA A 127 10.85 7.17 14.97
N VAL A 128 10.55 6.38 13.94
CA VAL A 128 9.70 5.19 14.06
C VAL A 128 10.36 4.17 14.98
N PHE A 129 11.67 3.94 14.86
CA PHE A 129 12.36 2.95 15.69
C PHE A 129 12.47 3.40 17.14
N SER A 130 12.67 4.70 17.40
CA SER A 130 12.65 5.25 18.75
C SER A 130 11.27 5.10 19.39
N LEU A 131 10.19 5.37 18.63
CA LEU A 131 8.82 5.15 19.09
C LEU A 131 8.60 3.69 19.50
N LEU A 132 8.94 2.76 18.61
CA LEU A 132 8.75 1.33 18.85
C LEU A 132 9.65 0.79 19.96
N ALA A 133 10.87 1.31 20.10
CA ALA A 133 11.75 0.97 21.21
C ALA A 133 11.13 1.36 22.56
N ASN A 134 10.50 2.54 22.63
CA ASN A 134 9.86 3.04 23.83
C ASN A 134 8.61 2.25 24.20
N ASP A 135 7.70 1.99 23.25
CA ASP A 135 6.43 1.33 23.55
C ASP A 135 6.55 -0.20 23.68
N TYR A 136 7.49 -0.83 22.96
CA TYR A 136 7.66 -2.29 22.97
C TYR A 136 8.87 -2.78 23.78
N GLY A 137 9.68 -1.87 24.34
CA GLY A 137 10.94 -2.23 25.01
C GLY A 137 11.97 -2.85 24.05
N ALA A 138 11.88 -2.52 22.76
CA ALA A 138 12.56 -3.24 21.68
C ALA A 138 13.86 -2.57 21.20
N ALA A 139 14.51 -1.74 22.03
CA ALA A 139 15.69 -0.96 21.65
C ALA A 139 16.82 -1.84 21.06
N GLU A 140 17.17 -2.93 21.76
CA GLU A 140 18.22 -3.85 21.32
C GLU A 140 17.82 -4.61 20.04
N ALA A 141 16.58 -5.08 19.99
CA ALA A 141 16.04 -5.81 18.84
C ALA A 141 16.04 -4.95 17.56
N LEU A 142 15.77 -3.64 17.69
CA LEU A 142 15.73 -2.70 16.57
C LEU A 142 17.12 -2.23 16.12
N GLN A 143 18.10 -2.12 17.03
CA GLN A 143 19.47 -1.74 16.68
C GLN A 143 20.17 -2.83 15.84
N GLY A 144 19.93 -4.10 16.16
CA GLY A 144 20.47 -5.25 15.41
C GLY A 144 19.56 -5.77 14.29
N ALA A 145 18.40 -5.13 14.07
CA ALA A 145 17.39 -5.67 13.16
C ALA A 145 17.89 -5.72 11.72
N LYS A 146 17.78 -6.90 11.10
CA LYS A 146 18.00 -7.06 9.67
C LYS A 146 16.87 -6.40 8.89
N ILE A 147 17.23 -5.38 8.09
CA ILE A 147 16.30 -4.72 7.19
C ILE A 147 16.26 -5.49 5.87
N GLU A 148 15.10 -5.98 5.50
CA GLU A 148 14.90 -6.73 4.27
C GLU A 148 14.10 -5.92 3.25
N ASN A 149 14.43 -6.05 1.98
CA ASN A 149 13.57 -5.51 0.93
C ASN A 149 12.38 -6.47 0.74
N SER A 150 11.17 -5.92 0.76
CA SER A 150 9.93 -6.67 0.55
C SER A 150 9.11 -5.98 -0.53
N LYS A 151 8.61 -6.77 -1.49
CA LYS A 151 7.78 -6.28 -2.59
C LYS A 151 6.37 -6.85 -2.45
N ALA A 152 5.37 -5.98 -2.49
CA ALA A 152 3.96 -6.37 -2.54
C ALA A 152 3.36 -5.75 -3.80
N LYS A 153 3.16 -6.56 -4.84
CA LYS A 153 2.75 -6.12 -6.18
C LYS A 153 3.67 -5.00 -6.71
N ALA A 154 3.16 -3.78 -6.87
CA ALA A 154 3.92 -2.63 -7.37
C ALA A 154 4.65 -1.85 -6.25
N ASN A 155 4.38 -2.17 -4.99
CA ASN A 155 4.91 -1.44 -3.84
C ASN A 155 6.19 -2.10 -3.33
N ASN A 156 7.18 -1.28 -3.01
CA ASN A 156 8.45 -1.71 -2.43
C ASN A 156 8.59 -1.15 -1.01
N TYR A 157 8.95 -2.02 -0.07
CA TYR A 157 9.08 -1.71 1.35
C TYR A 157 10.45 -2.13 1.85
N LYS A 158 10.96 -1.38 2.84
CA LYS A 158 11.98 -1.88 3.76
C LYS A 158 11.26 -2.48 4.95
N ARG A 159 11.44 -3.78 5.18
CA ARG A 159 10.74 -4.54 6.20
C ARG A 159 11.67 -4.87 7.36
N VAL A 160 11.15 -4.73 8.57
CA VAL A 160 11.77 -5.19 9.81
C VAL A 160 10.76 -6.04 10.58
N LEU A 161 11.23 -7.15 11.15
CA LEU A 161 10.44 -8.00 12.04
C LEU A 161 11.19 -8.21 13.34
N PHE A 162 10.48 -8.17 14.46
CA PHE A 162 11.00 -8.56 15.76
C PHE A 162 9.85 -9.04 16.66
N ILE A 163 10.21 -9.79 17.70
CA ILE A 163 9.27 -10.12 18.78
C ILE A 163 9.43 -9.06 19.85
N ALA A 164 8.35 -8.37 20.21
CA ALA A 164 8.36 -7.34 21.23
C ALA A 164 8.58 -7.96 22.62
N PRO A 165 9.63 -7.55 23.37
CA PRO A 165 9.88 -8.08 24.71
C PRO A 165 8.74 -7.81 25.71
N SER A 166 8.01 -6.71 25.55
CA SER A 166 6.97 -6.28 26.50
C SER A 166 5.73 -7.18 26.51
N ASN A 167 5.35 -7.76 25.38
CA ASN A 167 4.10 -8.52 25.22
C ASN A 167 4.27 -9.84 24.45
N GLY A 168 5.46 -10.12 23.90
CA GLY A 168 5.72 -11.32 23.09
C GLY A 168 5.10 -11.29 21.69
N HIS A 169 4.52 -10.16 21.27
CA HIS A 169 3.88 -10.04 19.96
C HIS A 169 4.91 -9.95 18.83
N LEU A 170 4.54 -10.44 17.65
CA LEU A 170 5.32 -10.24 16.44
C LEU A 170 5.02 -8.86 15.86
N ILE A 171 6.02 -7.98 15.90
CA ILE A 171 5.92 -6.66 15.27
C ILE A 171 6.48 -6.75 13.86
N ARG A 172 5.67 -6.35 12.86
CA ARG A 172 6.11 -6.21 11.46
C ARG A 172 6.05 -4.75 11.04
N VAL A 173 7.21 -4.18 10.75
CA VAL A 173 7.35 -2.80 10.30
C VAL A 173 7.63 -2.80 8.81
N TYR A 174 6.78 -2.13 8.04
CA TYR A 174 6.96 -1.88 6.62
C TYR A 174 7.19 -0.38 6.41
N LEU A 175 8.39 -0.01 6.01
CA LEU A 175 8.76 1.37 5.70
C LEU A 175 8.63 1.57 4.20
N TYR A 176 7.72 2.45 3.81
CA TYR A 176 7.48 2.87 2.45
C TYR A 176 7.98 4.29 2.25
N SER A 177 8.75 4.52 1.17
CA SER A 177 9.39 5.80 0.92
C SER A 177 9.22 6.18 -0.54
N GLN A 178 8.23 7.04 -0.84
CA GLN A 178 7.98 7.55 -2.18
C GLN A 178 7.45 8.97 -2.09
N ALA A 179 7.96 9.87 -2.93
CA ALA A 179 7.52 11.26 -2.91
C ALA A 179 5.97 11.35 -3.05
N PRO A 180 5.29 12.18 -2.23
CA PRO A 180 5.86 13.18 -1.31
C PRO A 180 5.98 12.71 0.16
N TYR A 181 5.79 11.42 0.49
CA TYR A 181 5.73 10.95 1.89
C TYR A 181 6.70 9.81 2.21
N ASP A 182 7.14 9.78 3.46
CA ASP A 182 7.61 8.56 4.12
C ASP A 182 6.46 8.04 5.00
N VAL A 183 6.15 6.74 4.87
CA VAL A 183 5.07 6.09 5.62
C VAL A 183 5.61 4.83 6.28
N ALA A 184 5.34 4.68 7.57
CA ALA A 184 5.61 3.47 8.31
C ALA A 184 4.29 2.81 8.65
N LEU A 185 4.27 1.55 8.30
CA LEU A 185 3.18 0.64 8.43
C LEU A 185 3.62 -0.38 9.51
N VAL A 186 3.09 -0.29 10.74
CA VAL A 186 3.46 -1.14 11.89
C VAL A 186 2.32 -2.07 12.31
N TRP A 187 2.56 -3.38 12.22
CA TRP A 187 1.59 -4.42 12.55
C TRP A 187 2.00 -5.02 13.87
N ASP A 188 1.12 -4.95 14.86
CA ASP A 188 1.27 -5.61 16.15
C ASP A 188 0.43 -6.88 16.12
N ILE A 189 1.10 -8.03 16.00
CA ILE A 189 0.46 -9.31 15.76
C ILE A 189 0.65 -10.21 16.99
N PRO A 190 -0.44 -10.49 17.73
CA PRO A 190 -0.48 -11.53 18.74
C PRO A 190 0.16 -12.85 18.32
N PRO A 191 0.83 -13.59 19.23
CA PRO A 191 1.36 -14.92 18.95
C PRO A 191 0.29 -15.87 18.38
N SER A 192 -0.94 -15.77 18.90
CA SER A 192 -2.12 -16.53 18.48
C SER A 192 -2.48 -16.33 17.00
N LEU A 193 -2.18 -15.16 16.43
CA LEU A 193 -2.48 -14.79 15.04
C LEU A 193 -1.26 -14.80 14.11
N SER A 194 -0.05 -14.92 14.67
CA SER A 194 1.21 -14.80 13.91
C SER A 194 1.35 -15.78 12.74
N LYS A 195 0.80 -16.99 12.89
CA LYS A 195 0.82 -18.07 11.88
C LYS A 195 -0.51 -18.26 11.16
N ASP A 196 -1.54 -17.48 11.49
CA ASP A 196 -2.85 -17.58 10.86
C ASP A 196 -2.78 -17.14 9.40
N ALA A 197 -3.19 -18.03 8.48
CA ALA A 197 -3.08 -17.77 7.04
C ALA A 197 -3.99 -16.61 6.61
N THR A 198 -5.19 -16.52 7.18
CA THR A 198 -6.18 -15.47 6.89
C THR A 198 -5.65 -14.09 7.25
N THR A 199 -5.08 -13.97 8.45
CA THR A 199 -4.44 -12.74 8.93
C THR A 199 -3.29 -12.36 8.03
N ASN A 200 -2.39 -13.30 7.73
CA ASN A 200 -1.24 -13.05 6.87
C ASN A 200 -1.65 -12.63 5.44
N GLU A 201 -2.69 -13.24 4.87
CA GLU A 201 -3.26 -12.87 3.58
C GLU A 201 -3.87 -11.46 3.60
N ALA A 202 -4.65 -11.13 4.63
CA ALA A 202 -5.23 -9.78 4.76
C ALA A 202 -4.13 -8.71 4.90
N ILE A 203 -3.04 -8.99 5.62
CA ILE A 203 -1.88 -8.09 5.71
C ILE A 203 -1.24 -7.91 4.33
N ALA A 204 -1.01 -8.99 3.60
CA ALA A 204 -0.43 -8.93 2.26
C ALA A 204 -1.29 -8.10 1.30
N LEU A 205 -2.59 -8.35 1.27
CA LEU A 205 -3.56 -7.61 0.45
C LEU A 205 -3.61 -6.11 0.82
N SER A 206 -3.51 -5.78 2.10
CA SER A 206 -3.41 -4.38 2.55
C SER A 206 -2.15 -3.69 2.02
N LEU A 207 -1.00 -4.36 2.07
CA LEU A 207 0.27 -3.85 1.52
C LEU A 207 0.27 -3.74 0.00
N GLU A 208 -0.42 -4.64 -0.71
CA GLU A 208 -0.54 -4.59 -2.17
C GLU A 208 -1.43 -3.44 -2.64
N SER A 209 -2.52 -3.18 -1.93
CA SER A 209 -3.49 -2.13 -2.27
C SER A 209 -3.03 -0.74 -1.82
N PHE A 210 -2.07 -0.64 -0.88
CA PHE A 210 -1.54 0.62 -0.40
C PHE A 210 -1.02 1.54 -1.52
N ALA A 211 -1.27 2.84 -1.39
CA ALA A 211 -0.75 3.84 -2.31
C ALA A 211 -0.60 5.22 -1.62
N VAL A 212 0.25 6.07 -2.19
CA VAL A 212 0.41 7.47 -1.77
C VAL A 212 0.35 8.43 -2.96
N GLY A 213 0.07 9.71 -2.70
CA GLY A 213 0.10 10.80 -3.68
C GLY A 213 -0.93 10.61 -4.80
N ALA A 214 -0.52 10.89 -6.05
CA ALA A 214 -1.41 10.82 -7.20
C ALA A 214 -2.04 9.42 -7.38
N LYS A 215 -1.30 8.35 -7.09
CA LYS A 215 -1.81 6.97 -7.15
C LYS A 215 -2.92 6.74 -6.12
N ALA A 216 -2.75 7.26 -4.90
CA ALA A 216 -3.78 7.18 -3.87
C ALA A 216 -5.06 7.93 -4.29
N ASN A 217 -4.93 9.15 -4.81
CA ASN A 217 -6.08 9.94 -5.27
C ASN A 217 -6.89 9.21 -6.35
N ARG A 218 -6.21 8.59 -7.31
CA ARG A 218 -6.88 7.75 -8.32
C ARG A 218 -7.60 6.56 -7.69
N GLN A 219 -6.99 5.90 -6.70
CA GLN A 219 -7.64 4.77 -6.03
C GLN A 219 -8.85 5.18 -5.19
N PHE A 220 -8.85 6.38 -4.60
CA PHE A 220 -10.04 6.93 -3.92
C PHE A 220 -11.16 7.29 -4.90
N GLN A 221 -10.84 7.80 -6.09
CA GLN A 221 -11.83 8.22 -7.10
C GLN A 221 -12.39 7.05 -7.91
N ALA A 222 -11.53 6.15 -8.38
CA ALA A 222 -11.89 5.05 -9.27
C ALA A 222 -12.30 3.78 -8.52
N GLY A 223 -11.96 3.67 -7.23
CA GLY A 223 -12.03 2.43 -6.47
C GLY A 223 -11.04 1.39 -7.01
N VAL A 224 -9.82 1.35 -6.45
CA VAL A 224 -8.69 0.44 -6.82
C VAL A 224 -8.74 0.00 -8.28
N GLY A 225 -8.50 0.89 -9.23
CA GLY A 225 -8.63 0.53 -10.64
C GLY A 225 -8.39 1.68 -11.56
N ASP A 226 -7.13 2.09 -11.68
CA ASP A 226 -6.58 2.52 -12.96
C ASP A 226 -5.07 2.70 -12.83
N GLU A 227 -4.37 2.51 -13.94
CA GLU A 227 -2.92 2.53 -14.14
C GLU A 227 -2.20 1.19 -14.12
N GLU A 228 -2.52 0.39 -15.13
CA GLU A 228 -1.45 -0.15 -15.96
C GLU A 228 -1.79 0.19 -17.42
N SER A 229 -1.72 1.49 -17.73
CA SER A 229 -1.70 1.96 -19.10
C SER A 229 -0.33 1.61 -19.66
N ALA A 230 -0.33 0.78 -20.70
CA ALA A 230 0.82 0.57 -21.59
C ALA A 230 1.42 1.94 -21.98
N PRO A 231 2.75 2.01 -22.25
CA PRO A 231 3.35 3.25 -22.69
C PRO A 231 2.60 3.80 -23.91
N ALA A 232 2.05 5.00 -23.76
CA ALA A 232 1.59 5.83 -24.87
C ALA A 232 2.83 6.32 -25.63
N GLY A 233 3.25 5.57 -26.64
CA GLY A 233 3.88 6.14 -27.84
C GLY A 233 2.80 6.12 -28.91
N GLY A 234 2.30 7.23 -29.44
CA GLY A 234 3.06 8.38 -29.90
C GLY A 234 3.01 8.34 -31.42
N GLU A 235 1.91 8.84 -31.97
CA GLU A 235 1.64 9.01 -33.40
C GLU A 235 2.47 10.18 -33.95
N ALA A 236 3.25 9.94 -35.02
CA ALA A 236 3.74 10.89 -36.03
C ALA A 236 4.69 10.12 -36.99
N GLY A 237 4.66 10.22 -38.31
CA GLY A 237 3.92 11.08 -39.23
C GLY A 237 4.15 10.57 -40.67
N GLY A 238 3.39 11.12 -41.61
CA GLY A 238 3.40 10.71 -43.00
C GLY A 238 4.67 11.06 -43.79
N SER A 239 4.78 10.42 -44.93
CA SER A 239 5.43 10.89 -46.16
C SER A 239 4.69 10.24 -47.33
#